data_AF-A0A6G0UDJ8-F1
#
_entry.id   AF-A0A6G0UDJ8-F1
#
_cell.length_a   1.000
_cell.length_b   1.000
_cell.length_c   1.000
_cell.angle_alpha   90.00
_cell.angle_beta   90.00
_cell.angle_gamma   90.00
#
_symmetry.space_group_name_H-M   'P 1'
#
loop_
_entity.id
_entity.type
_entity.pdbx_description
1 polymer ?
#
loop_
_entity_poly.entity_id
_entity_poly.type
_entity_poly.pdbx_seq_one_letter_code
_entity_poly.pdbx_strand_id
1 'polypeptide(L)'
;MFLELIFQKSIQGATSIRAYRCTDHFFLESQKRVNYNLKFEYPTIMANRWLAVRLEFIGNLIVLFSALLGVIWRDSSGITPGLVGLSVAYAFNITQTLERIKEYSETPTEAALETGFELPKNWPTRGSVNFEDLRTSSFVEGFEFSVLLYGS
;
A
#
# COMPACT_ATOMS: atom_id res chain seq x y z
N MET A 1 -2.31 2.94 -10.01
CA MET A 1 -1.17 3.63 -9.38
C MET A 1 0.14 3.40 -10.15
N PHE A 2 0.66 2.18 -10.26
CA PHE A 2 1.96 1.94 -10.94
C PHE A 2 1.97 2.31 -12.43
N LEU A 3 0.85 2.08 -13.12
CA LEU A 3 0.66 2.42 -14.55
C LEU A 3 0.64 3.93 -14.81
N GLU A 4 0.05 4.72 -13.91
CA GLU A 4 0.01 6.18 -14.01
C GLU A 4 1.41 6.78 -13.88
N LEU A 5 2.24 6.23 -13.00
CA LEU A 5 3.60 6.69 -12.75
C LEU A 5 4.51 6.46 -13.96
N ILE A 6 4.35 5.34 -14.68
CA ILE A 6 5.08 5.04 -15.92
C ILE A 6 4.64 5.97 -17.06
N PHE A 7 3.33 6.28 -17.13
CA PHE A 7 2.77 7.18 -18.12
C PHE A 7 3.27 8.61 -17.93
N GLN A 8 3.26 9.11 -16.70
CA GLN A 8 3.76 10.43 -16.35
C GLN A 8 5.26 10.59 -16.66
N LYS A 9 6.06 9.56 -16.34
CA LYS A 9 7.50 9.52 -16.69
C LYS A 9 7.73 9.49 -18.21
N SER A 10 6.91 8.78 -18.98
CA SER A 10 7.02 8.76 -20.45
C SER A 10 6.65 10.10 -21.08
N ILE A 11 5.61 10.78 -20.58
CA ILE A 11 5.23 12.12 -21.04
C ILE A 11 6.36 13.12 -20.80
N GLN A 12 6.94 13.10 -19.59
CA GLN A 12 8.00 14.04 -19.21
C GLN A 12 9.30 13.83 -20.01
N GLY A 13 9.56 12.61 -20.49
CA GLY A 13 10.73 12.26 -21.33
C GLY A 13 10.48 12.26 -22.84
N ALA A 14 9.26 12.55 -23.31
CA ALA A 14 8.87 12.33 -24.71
C ALA A 14 9.62 13.19 -25.74
N THR A 15 10.09 14.38 -25.35
CA THR A 15 10.91 15.26 -26.21
C THR A 15 12.31 14.70 -26.41
N SER A 16 12.97 14.25 -25.34
CA SER A 16 14.29 13.63 -25.39
C SER A 16 14.30 12.33 -26.18
N ILE A 17 13.29 11.47 -25.99
CA ILE A 17 13.17 10.18 -26.72
C ILE A 17 13.05 10.42 -28.23
N ARG A 18 12.28 11.44 -28.65
CA ARG A 18 12.13 11.82 -30.06
C ARG A 18 13.40 12.46 -30.63
N ALA A 19 14.11 13.26 -29.84
CA ALA A 19 15.37 13.89 -30.26
C ALA A 19 16.47 12.86 -30.59
N TYR A 20 16.54 11.76 -29.83
CA TYR A 20 17.49 10.67 -30.08
C TYR A 20 16.98 9.61 -31.08
N ARG A 21 15.75 9.73 -31.58
CA ARG A 21 15.09 8.74 -32.50
C ARG A 21 15.12 7.30 -31.97
N CYS A 22 15.07 7.12 -30.65
CA CYS A 22 15.12 5.80 -29.99
C CYS A 22 13.72 5.31 -29.55
N THR A 23 12.67 5.70 -30.26
CA THR A 23 11.27 5.43 -29.90
C THR A 23 10.95 3.94 -29.81
N ASP A 24 11.46 3.13 -30.73
CA ASP A 24 11.15 1.69 -30.79
C ASP A 24 11.80 0.91 -29.64
N HIS A 25 13.03 1.28 -29.29
CA HIS A 25 13.72 0.72 -28.14
C HIS A 25 13.01 1.08 -26.83
N PHE A 26 12.58 2.34 -26.68
CA PHE A 26 11.81 2.77 -25.51
C PHE A 26 10.44 2.10 -25.42
N PHE A 27 9.77 1.88 -26.55
CA PHE A 27 8.49 1.18 -26.61
C PHE A 27 8.61 -0.27 -26.13
N LEU A 28 9.60 -1.02 -26.64
CA LEU A 28 9.85 -2.40 -26.22
C LEU A 28 10.21 -2.51 -24.73
N GLU A 29 11.03 -1.59 -24.24
CA GLU A 29 11.42 -1.54 -22.83
C GLU A 29 10.22 -1.20 -21.92
N SER A 30 9.37 -0.26 -22.33
CA SER A 30 8.14 0.08 -21.62
C SER A 30 7.16 -1.10 -21.59
N GLN A 31 6.99 -1.79 -22.73
CA GLN A 31 6.14 -2.98 -22.81
C GLN A 31 6.64 -4.10 -21.88
N LYS A 32 7.96 -4.32 -21.79
CA LYS A 32 8.54 -5.28 -20.85
C LYS A 32 8.24 -4.92 -19.40
N ARG A 33 8.38 -3.64 -19.03
CA ARG A 33 8.11 -3.15 -17.67
C ARG A 33 6.64 -3.29 -17.29
N VAL A 34 5.73 -2.96 -18.20
CA VAL A 34 4.28 -3.14 -18.00
C VAL A 34 3.94 -4.62 -17.85
N ASN A 35 4.47 -5.48 -18.72
CA ASN A 35 4.20 -6.91 -18.65
C ASN A 35 4.76 -7.55 -17.36
N TYR A 36 5.94 -7.10 -16.93
CA TYR A 36 6.52 -7.51 -15.64
C TYR A 36 5.61 -7.11 -14.47
N ASN A 37 5.12 -5.87 -14.45
CA ASN A 37 4.20 -5.42 -13.41
C ASN A 37 2.87 -6.21 -13.42
N LEU A 38 2.31 -6.46 -14.61
CA LEU A 38 1.09 -7.24 -14.77
C LEU A 38 1.23 -8.66 -14.22
N LYS A 39 2.41 -9.29 -14.33
CA LYS A 39 2.65 -10.62 -13.73
C LYS A 39 2.42 -10.66 -12.22
N PHE A 40 2.60 -9.56 -11.50
CA PHE A 40 2.36 -9.49 -10.06
C PHE A 40 0.91 -9.12 -9.73
N GLU A 41 0.30 -8.27 -10.54
CA GLU A 41 -1.09 -7.81 -10.33
C GLU A 41 -2.13 -8.89 -10.67
N TYR A 42 -1.92 -9.64 -11.76
CA TYR A 42 -2.88 -10.65 -12.22
C TYR A 42 -3.19 -11.74 -11.16
N PRO A 43 -2.18 -12.36 -10.49
CA PRO A 43 -2.43 -13.34 -9.44
C PRO A 43 -3.26 -12.79 -8.28
N THR A 44 -3.03 -11.53 -7.89
CA THR A 44 -3.79 -10.87 -6.82
C THR A 44 -5.26 -10.70 -7.19
N ILE A 45 -5.54 -10.25 -8.41
CA ILE A 45 -6.92 -10.13 -8.92
C ILE A 45 -7.59 -11.51 -8.98
N MET A 46 -6.89 -12.52 -9.49
CA MET A 46 -7.40 -13.89 -9.56
C MET A 46 -7.66 -14.48 -8.17
N ALA A 47 -6.77 -14.25 -7.21
CA ALA A 47 -6.94 -14.68 -5.82
C ALA A 47 -8.16 -14.03 -5.18
N ASN A 48 -8.34 -12.71 -5.38
CA ASN A 48 -9.51 -11.99 -4.90
C ASN A 48 -10.82 -12.53 -5.51
N ARG A 49 -10.86 -12.80 -6.82
CA ARG A 49 -12.05 -13.40 -7.45
C ARG A 49 -12.31 -14.81 -6.98
N TRP A 50 -11.26 -15.63 -6.84
CA TRP A 50 -11.38 -16.98 -6.31
C TRP A 50 -11.93 -16.99 -4.87
N LEU A 51 -11.40 -16.11 -4.02
CA LEU A 51 -11.90 -15.90 -2.66
C LEU A 51 -13.36 -15.44 -2.67
N ALA A 52 -13.72 -14.48 -3.52
CA ALA A 52 -15.09 -14.01 -3.66
C ALA A 52 -16.06 -15.13 -4.04
N VAL A 53 -15.73 -15.97 -5.03
CA VAL A 53 -16.56 -17.13 -5.41
C VAL A 53 -16.74 -18.12 -4.26
N ARG A 54 -15.68 -18.35 -3.47
CA ARG A 54 -15.77 -19.22 -2.28
C ARG A 54 -16.65 -18.60 -1.19
N LEU A 55 -16.54 -17.30 -0.95
CA LEU A 55 -17.37 -16.57 0.01
C LEU A 55 -18.84 -16.54 -0.42
N GLU A 56 -19.13 -16.33 -1.70
CA GLU A 56 -20.49 -16.40 -2.25
C GLU A 56 -21.08 -17.81 -2.09
N PHE A 57 -20.28 -18.85 -2.34
CA PHE A 57 -20.70 -20.24 -2.12
C PHE A 57 -21.03 -20.52 -0.65
N ILE A 58 -20.17 -20.10 0.28
CA ILE A 58 -20.41 -20.25 1.73
C ILE A 58 -21.63 -19.42 2.16
N GLY A 59 -21.79 -18.20 1.65
CA GLY A 59 -22.96 -17.37 1.89
C GLY A 59 -24.26 -18.05 1.46
N ASN A 60 -24.27 -18.63 0.25
CA ASN A 60 -25.42 -19.39 -0.25
C ASN A 60 -25.72 -20.63 0.60
N LEU A 61 -24.70 -21.32 1.10
CA LEU A 61 -24.89 -22.43 2.05
C LEU A 61 -25.49 -21.94 3.37
N ILE A 62 -25.01 -20.82 3.93
CA ILE A 62 -25.57 -20.24 5.15
C ILE A 62 -27.03 -19.87 4.95
N VAL A 63 -27.40 -19.26 3.82
CA VAL A 63 -28.79 -18.93 3.49
C VAL A 63 -29.63 -20.21 3.35
N LEU A 64 -29.10 -21.24 2.68
CA LEU A 64 -29.77 -22.54 2.54
C LEU A 64 -30.03 -23.19 3.91
N PHE A 65 -29.02 -23.26 4.78
CA PHE A 65 -29.15 -23.81 6.13
C PHE A 65 -30.07 -22.95 7.01
N SER A 66 -29.98 -21.63 6.91
CA SER A 66 -30.88 -20.69 7.58
C SER A 66 -32.34 -20.96 7.20
N ALA A 67 -32.62 -21.12 5.91
CA ALA A 67 -33.97 -21.44 5.42
C ALA A 67 -34.43 -22.82 5.88
N LEU A 68 -33.58 -23.85 5.78
CA LEU A 68 -33.89 -25.20 6.24
C LEU A 68 -34.17 -25.25 7.75
N LEU A 69 -33.30 -24.63 8.55
CA LEU A 69 -33.47 -24.53 9.99
C LEU A 69 -34.71 -23.72 10.33
N GLY A 70 -34.98 -22.62 9.63
CA GLY A 70 -36.20 -21.84 9.82
C GLY A 70 -37.49 -22.64 9.56
N VAL A 71 -37.47 -23.56 8.59
CA VAL A 71 -38.59 -24.47 8.33
C VAL A 71 -38.71 -25.53 9.45
N ILE A 72 -37.59 -26.08 9.91
CA ILE A 72 -37.55 -27.13 10.96
C ILE A 72 -37.91 -26.56 12.35
N TRP A 73 -37.44 -25.35 12.65
CA TRP A 73 -37.60 -24.65 13.94
C TRP A 73 -38.82 -23.72 13.96
N ARG A 74 -39.76 -23.88 13.03
CA ARG A 74 -41.01 -23.09 12.97
C ARG A 74 -41.69 -22.96 14.35
N ASP A 75 -41.60 -23.99 15.20
CA ASP A 75 -42.26 -24.04 16.50
C ASP A 75 -41.38 -23.61 17.70
N SER A 76 -40.11 -23.26 17.48
CA SER A 76 -39.16 -22.91 18.54
C SER A 76 -38.64 -21.46 18.37
N SER A 77 -39.25 -20.55 19.12
CA SER A 77 -39.22 -19.09 19.00
C SER A 77 -37.95 -18.40 19.56
N GLY A 78 -36.79 -19.05 19.49
CA GLY A 78 -35.59 -18.58 20.21
C GLY A 78 -34.62 -17.69 19.43
N ILE A 79 -34.23 -18.07 18.21
CA ILE A 79 -33.04 -17.50 17.55
C ILE A 79 -33.27 -17.37 16.05
N THR A 80 -33.18 -16.15 15.53
CA THR A 80 -33.25 -15.89 14.07
C THR A 80 -31.88 -16.12 13.45
N PRO A 81 -31.73 -16.99 12.44
CA PRO A 81 -30.45 -17.25 11.78
C PRO A 81 -29.76 -15.99 11.21
N GLY A 82 -30.55 -14.98 10.84
CA GLY A 82 -30.05 -13.68 10.40
C GLY A 82 -29.21 -12.93 11.45
N LEU A 83 -29.50 -13.09 12.74
CA LEU A 83 -28.74 -12.45 13.82
C LEU A 83 -27.33 -13.05 13.95
N VAL A 84 -27.20 -14.36 13.72
CA VAL A 84 -25.91 -15.06 13.72
C VAL A 84 -25.06 -14.66 12.50
N GLY A 85 -25.69 -14.50 11.33
CA GLY A 85 -24.99 -13.99 10.14
C GLY A 85 -24.48 -12.55 10.35
N LEU A 86 -25.29 -11.71 10.98
CA LEU A 86 -24.94 -10.32 11.30
C LEU A 86 -23.76 -10.23 12.28
N SER A 87 -23.74 -11.06 13.33
CA SER A 87 -22.65 -11.03 14.32
C SER A 87 -21.31 -11.44 13.72
N VAL A 88 -21.28 -12.47 12.86
CA VAL A 88 -20.07 -12.91 12.15
C VAL A 88 -19.58 -11.83 11.19
N ALA A 89 -20.48 -11.16 10.46
CA ALA A 89 -20.12 -10.08 9.55
C ALA A 89 -19.46 -8.90 10.29
N TYR A 90 -20.01 -8.50 11.45
CA TYR A 90 -19.41 -7.45 12.28
C TYR A 90 -18.06 -7.87 12.85
N ALA A 91 -17.91 -9.11 13.33
CA ALA A 91 -16.64 -9.62 13.83
C ALA A 91 -15.53 -9.54 12.77
N PHE A 92 -15.81 -9.97 11.54
CA PHE A 92 -14.84 -9.95 10.45
C PHE A 92 -14.46 -8.53 10.00
N ASN A 93 -15.42 -7.60 9.99
CA ASN A 93 -15.17 -6.20 9.64
C ASN A 93 -14.22 -5.51 10.65
N ILE A 94 -14.40 -5.80 11.94
CA ILE A 94 -13.55 -5.29 13.02
C ILE A 94 -12.13 -5.85 12.89
N THR A 95 -11.97 -7.15 12.60
CA THR A 95 -10.64 -7.77 12.44
C THR A 95 -9.81 -7.11 11.34
N GLN A 96 -10.38 -6.88 10.15
CA GLN A 96 -9.66 -6.21 9.05
C GLN A 96 -9.25 -4.78 9.39
N THR A 97 -10.08 -4.08 10.14
CA THR A 97 -9.81 -2.69 10.55
C THR A 97 -8.64 -2.65 11.54
N LEU A 98 -8.61 -3.58 12.49
CA LEU A 98 -7.54 -3.69 13.48
C LEU A 98 -6.19 -4.04 12.84
N GLU A 99 -6.15 -4.95 11.87
CA GLU A 99 -4.92 -5.30 11.13
C GLU A 99 -4.30 -4.08 10.45
N ARG A 100 -5.13 -3.27 9.78
CA ARG A 100 -4.67 -2.03 9.13
C ARG A 100 -4.16 -1.01 10.11
N ILE A 101 -4.86 -0.79 11.22
CA ILE A 101 -4.43 0.17 12.26
C ILE A 101 -3.07 -0.25 12.83
N LYS A 102 -2.86 -1.56 13.04
CA LYS A 102 -1.58 -2.08 13.51
C LYS A 102 -0.45 -1.82 12.50
N GLU A 103 -0.70 -2.04 11.22
CA GLU A 103 0.27 -1.76 10.15
C GLU A 103 0.72 -0.29 10.16
N TYR A 104 -0.20 0.66 10.31
CA TYR A 104 0.14 2.09 10.41
C TYR A 104 0.76 2.47 11.76
N SER A 105 0.50 1.72 12.82
CA SER A 105 1.07 2.00 14.16
C SER A 105 2.52 1.53 14.29
N GLU A 106 2.95 0.57 13.48
CA GLU A 106 4.31 0.01 13.51
C GLU A 106 5.28 0.73 12.56
N THR A 107 4.81 1.68 11.76
CA THR A 107 5.70 2.48 10.90
C THR A 107 6.64 3.34 11.75
N PRO A 108 7.93 3.46 11.38
CA PRO A 108 8.88 4.27 12.12
C PRO A 108 8.37 5.71 12.19
N THR A 109 8.04 6.15 13.40
CA THR A 109 7.53 7.50 13.66
C THR A 109 8.65 8.52 13.45
N GLU A 110 8.32 9.62 12.79
CA GLU A 110 9.20 10.79 12.72
C GLU A 110 9.52 11.28 14.15
N ALA A 111 10.67 11.92 14.33
CA ALA A 111 11.12 12.39 15.63
C ALA A 111 10.03 13.25 16.33
N ALA A 112 9.95 13.15 17.66
CA ALA A 112 8.94 13.84 18.44
C ALA A 112 8.92 15.36 18.14
N LEU A 113 7.72 15.92 17.96
CA LEU A 113 7.52 17.35 17.66
C LEU A 113 8.05 18.28 18.75
N GLU A 114 8.09 17.79 19.99
CA GLU A 114 8.67 18.49 21.12
C GLU A 114 9.97 17.80 21.51
N THR A 115 11.09 18.35 21.05
CA THR A 115 12.38 18.08 21.69
C THR A 115 12.34 18.68 23.09
N GLY A 116 12.80 17.96 24.12
CA GLY A 116 12.93 18.46 25.51
C GLY A 116 13.95 19.62 25.68
N PHE A 117 14.25 20.32 24.59
CA PHE A 117 15.12 21.47 24.50
C PHE A 117 14.24 22.71 24.25
N GLU A 118 14.10 23.56 25.28
CA GLU A 118 13.39 24.83 25.13
C GLU A 118 14.28 25.82 24.37
N LEU A 119 13.88 26.15 23.14
CA LEU A 119 14.54 27.19 22.37
C LEU A 119 14.31 28.56 23.05
N PRO A 120 15.34 29.43 23.15
CA PRO A 120 15.17 30.79 23.60
C PRO A 120 14.11 31.53 22.75
N LYS A 121 13.26 32.36 23.35
CA LYS A 121 12.17 33.08 22.64
C LYS A 121 12.67 33.99 21.50
N ASN A 122 13.93 34.37 21.52
CA ASN A 122 14.60 35.19 20.50
C ASN A 122 15.34 34.34 19.45
N TRP A 123 15.18 33.02 19.45
CA TRP A 123 15.74 32.14 18.44
C TRP A 123 14.98 32.24 17.10
N PRO A 124 15.66 32.27 15.95
CA PRO A 124 17.11 32.40 15.77
C PRO A 124 17.56 33.88 15.84
N THR A 125 18.43 34.22 16.81
CA THR A 125 18.90 35.61 17.06
C THR A 125 19.87 36.11 15.99
N ARG A 126 20.61 35.20 15.38
CA ARG A 126 21.55 35.44 14.29
C ARG A 126 21.28 34.28 13.32
N GLY A 127 20.75 34.54 12.14
CA GLY A 127 20.42 33.51 11.14
C GLY A 127 21.63 32.81 10.52
N SER A 128 22.70 32.60 11.29
CA SER A 128 23.91 31.91 10.87
C SER A 128 23.76 30.42 11.15
N VAL A 129 23.67 29.62 10.10
CA VAL A 129 23.73 28.16 10.16
C VAL A 129 25.18 27.76 9.93
N ASN A 130 25.82 27.12 10.91
CA ASN A 130 27.15 26.54 10.75
C ASN A 130 27.00 25.03 10.56
N PHE A 131 27.51 24.51 9.45
CA PHE A 131 27.52 23.08 9.17
C PHE A 131 28.89 22.53 9.54
N GLU A 132 28.98 21.85 10.69
CA GLU A 132 30.20 21.17 11.13
C GLU A 132 30.06 19.67 10.85
N ASP A 133 30.94 19.13 9.99
CA ASP A 133 31.00 17.71 9.62
C ASP A 133 29.64 17.07 9.23
N LEU A 134 28.75 17.85 8.61
CA LEU A 134 27.47 17.35 8.12
C LEU A 134 27.70 16.29 7.03
N ARG A 135 27.53 15.02 7.40
CA ARG A 135 27.45 13.90 6.46
C ARG A 135 25.99 13.56 6.25
N THR A 136 25.44 13.98 5.13
CA THR A 136 24.17 13.45 4.64
C THR A 136 24.45 12.14 3.94
N SER A 137 24.11 11.00 4.55
CA SER A 137 24.01 9.75 3.78
C SER A 137 22.86 9.94 2.79
N SER A 138 23.11 9.69 1.50
CA SER A 138 22.01 9.60 0.54
C SER A 138 21.10 8.48 1.02
N PHE A 139 19.84 8.84 1.28
CA PHE A 139 18.80 8.06 1.95
C PHE A 139 18.38 6.82 1.13
N VAL A 140 19.28 5.85 1.02
CA VAL A 140 18.99 4.48 0.62
C VAL A 140 19.89 3.60 1.48
N GLU A 141 19.40 3.20 2.64
CA GLU A 141 19.98 2.07 3.38
C GLU A 141 19.91 0.84 2.46
N GLY A 142 21.05 0.50 1.83
CA GLY A 142 21.19 -0.67 0.96
C GLY A 142 21.95 -0.48 -0.36
N PHE A 143 22.38 0.74 -0.75
CA PHE A 143 23.17 0.93 -1.96
C PHE A 143 24.41 1.82 -1.70
N GLU A 144 25.54 1.18 -1.40
CA GLU A 144 26.85 1.84 -1.43
C GLU A 144 27.28 2.06 -2.89
N PHE A 145 27.19 3.29 -3.38
CA PHE A 145 27.98 3.73 -4.52
C PHE A 145 29.24 4.43 -4.00
N SER A 146 30.35 3.69 -3.97
CA SER A 146 31.68 4.24 -3.74
C SER A 146 32.09 5.11 -4.92
N VAL A 147 31.74 6.39 -4.89
CA VAL A 147 32.29 7.39 -5.81
C VAL A 147 33.61 7.88 -5.23
N LEU A 148 34.71 7.25 -5.68
CA LEU A 148 36.05 7.77 -5.51
C LEU A 148 36.18 9.06 -6.33
N LEU A 149 36.06 10.22 -5.68
CA LEU A 149 36.47 11.48 -6.28
C LEU A 149 38.01 11.54 -6.26
N TYR A 150 38.59 11.26 -7.43
CA TYR A 150 40.00 11.52 -7.71
C TYR A 150 40.21 13.04 -7.76
N GLY A 151 41.10 13.54 -6.92
CA GLY A 151 41.50 14.94 -6.93
C GLY A 151 42.37 15.29 -8.14
N SER A 152 42.16 16.50 -8.65
CA SER A 152 43.20 17.39 -9.19
C SER A 152 42.68 18.82 -9.19
#